data_AF-D5WQR6-F1
#
_entry.id   AF-D5WQR6-F1
#
_cell.length_a   1.000
_cell.length_b   1.000
_cell.length_c   1.000
_cell.angle_alpha   90.00
_cell.angle_beta   90.00
_cell.angle_gamma   90.00
#
_symmetry.space_group_name_H-M   'P 1'
#
loop_
_entity.id
_entity.type
_entity.pdbx_description
1 polymer ?
#
loop_
_entity_poly.entity_id
_entity_poly.type
_entity_poly.pdbx_seq_one_letter_code
_entity_poly.pdbx_strand_id
1 'polypeptide(L)'
;MPRFNEKDVEQFLTYVQAELRRIETAAGTLSTIERNHQQRLNDYEDAVLRDIAVEEDSAAKRLAAIKEMCLAACQRIDDFLQGHVRPEAVAVGEGRQERAPVH
;
A
#
# COMPACT_ATOMS: atom_id res chain seq x y z
N MET A 1 -33.09 -2.34 -5.51
CA MET A 1 -31.61 -2.21 -5.52
C MET A 1 -31.07 -2.98 -6.71
N PRO A 2 -30.17 -2.40 -7.51
CA PRO A 2 -29.51 -3.17 -8.57
C PRO A 2 -28.73 -4.33 -7.93
N ARG A 3 -28.92 -5.54 -8.45
CA ARG A 3 -28.10 -6.69 -8.07
C ARG A 3 -26.95 -6.75 -9.05
N PHE A 4 -25.73 -6.56 -8.55
CA PHE A 4 -24.53 -6.82 -9.33
C PHE A 4 -24.43 -8.31 -9.65
N ASN A 5 -24.19 -8.64 -10.91
CA ASN A 5 -23.87 -9.99 -11.33
C ASN A 5 -22.34 -10.23 -11.22
N GLU A 6 -21.92 -11.47 -11.45
CA GLU A 6 -20.50 -11.86 -11.37
C GLU A 6 -19.60 -11.04 -12.30
N LYS A 7 -20.02 -10.78 -13.54
CA LYS A 7 -19.26 -9.96 -14.49
C LYS A 7 -19.12 -8.51 -14.04
N ASP A 8 -20.16 -7.95 -13.41
CA ASP A 8 -20.10 -6.60 -12.87
C ASP A 8 -19.04 -6.50 -11.76
N VAL A 9 -18.94 -7.54 -10.92
CA VAL A 9 -17.92 -7.64 -9.86
C VAL A 9 -16.52 -7.81 -10.45
N GLU A 10 -16.34 -8.70 -11.41
CA GLU A 10 -15.05 -8.90 -12.11
C GLU A 10 -14.56 -7.60 -12.76
N GLN A 11 -15.46 -6.88 -13.44
CA GLN A 11 -15.12 -5.63 -14.11
C GLN A 11 -14.74 -4.54 -13.11
N PHE A 12 -15.45 -4.45 -11.98
CA PHE A 12 -15.11 -3.53 -10.90
C PHE A 12 -13.76 -3.87 -10.26
N LEU A 13 -13.49 -5.14 -9.97
CA LEU A 13 -12.21 -5.58 -9.41
C LEU A 13 -11.04 -5.32 -10.36
N THR A 14 -11.25 -5.53 -11.67
CA THR A 14 -10.27 -5.19 -12.70
C THR A 14 -9.97 -3.68 -12.71
N TYR A 15 -11.02 -2.85 -12.60
CA TYR A 15 -10.86 -1.40 -12.47
C TYR A 15 -10.08 -1.01 -11.21
N VAL A 16 -10.44 -1.56 -10.05
CA VAL A 16 -9.75 -1.31 -8.77
C VAL A 16 -8.28 -1.71 -8.86
N GLN A 17 -7.98 -2.87 -9.46
CA GLN A 17 -6.59 -3.31 -9.66
C GLN A 17 -5.81 -2.32 -10.54
N ALA A 18 -6.41 -1.79 -11.61
CA ALA A 18 -5.76 -0.80 -12.47
C ALA A 18 -5.48 0.54 -11.75
N GLU A 19 -6.36 0.96 -10.83
CA GLU A 19 -6.10 2.13 -9.98
C GLU A 19 -5.02 1.83 -8.93
N LEU A 20 -5.02 0.64 -8.32
CA LEU A 20 -3.97 0.22 -7.38
C LEU A 20 -2.58 0.19 -8.02
N ARG A 21 -2.45 -0.30 -9.26
CA ARG A 21 -1.18 -0.27 -10.02
C ARG A 21 -0.72 1.15 -10.34
N ARG A 22 -1.65 2.08 -10.57
CA ARG A 22 -1.31 3.51 -10.76
C ARG A 22 -0.79 4.14 -9.47
N ILE A 23 -1.44 3.86 -8.34
CA ILE A 23 -0.98 4.32 -7.02
C ILE A 23 0.38 3.70 -6.68
N GLU A 24 0.55 2.39 -6.92
CA GLU A 24 1.81 1.67 -6.74
C GLU A 24 2.96 2.37 -7.49
N THR A 25 2.74 2.65 -8.77
CA THR A 25 3.73 3.32 -9.63
C THR A 25 4.09 4.70 -9.06
N ALA A 26 3.08 5.51 -8.73
CA ALA A 26 3.28 6.84 -8.19
C ALA A 26 4.05 6.80 -6.84
N ALA A 27 3.68 5.88 -5.95
CA ALA A 27 4.34 5.68 -4.66
C ALA A 27 5.80 5.25 -4.84
N GLY A 28 6.08 4.35 -5.79
CA GLY A 28 7.46 3.96 -6.14
C GLY A 28 8.29 5.12 -6.69
N THR A 29 7.72 5.93 -7.58
CA THR A 29 8.39 7.13 -8.12
C THR A 29 8.68 8.15 -7.02
N LEU A 30 7.69 8.49 -6.20
CA LEU A 30 7.87 9.45 -5.10
C LEU A 30 8.87 8.92 -4.06
N SER A 31 8.83 7.63 -3.69
CA SER A 31 9.81 7.03 -2.78
C SER A 31 11.24 7.20 -3.27
N THR A 32 11.45 7.10 -4.59
CA THR A 32 12.75 7.30 -5.22
C THR A 32 13.18 8.77 -5.18
N ILE A 33 12.24 9.70 -5.41
CA ILE A 33 12.48 11.14 -5.32
C ILE A 33 12.89 11.54 -3.89
N GLU A 34 12.17 11.11 -2.86
CA GLU A 34 12.50 11.49 -1.48
C GLU A 34 13.84 10.90 -1.02
N ARG A 35 14.22 9.70 -1.47
CA ARG A 35 15.59 9.19 -1.24
C ARG A 35 16.65 10.07 -1.89
N ASN A 36 16.37 10.62 -3.07
CA ASN A 36 17.28 11.56 -3.71
C ASN A 36 17.37 12.89 -2.94
N HIS A 37 16.24 13.41 -2.46
CA HIS A 37 16.20 14.59 -1.61
C HIS A 37 16.99 14.38 -0.31
N GLN A 38 16.73 13.29 0.41
CA GLN A 38 17.49 12.89 1.60
C GLN A 38 19.00 12.89 1.31
N GLN A 39 19.44 12.22 0.25
CA GLN A 39 20.86 12.12 -0.08
C GLN A 39 21.48 13.51 -0.31
N ARG A 40 20.79 14.37 -1.07
CA ARG A 40 21.25 15.74 -1.34
C ARG A 40 21.31 16.59 -0.06
N LEU A 41 20.35 16.44 0.84
CA LEU A 41 20.30 17.19 2.09
C LEU A 41 21.41 16.78 3.06
N ASN A 42 21.79 15.50 3.08
CA ASN A 42 22.90 15.00 3.88
C ASN A 42 24.27 15.54 3.45
N ASP A 43 24.40 16.08 2.24
CA ASP A 43 25.65 16.65 1.75
C ASP A 43 25.94 18.06 2.34
N TYR A 44 25.01 18.63 3.11
CA TYR A 44 25.17 19.95 3.73
C TYR A 44 25.47 19.84 5.24
N GLU A 45 26.40 20.67 5.73
CA GLU A 45 26.71 20.79 7.17
C GLU A 45 25.75 21.71 7.94
N ASP A 46 24.47 21.71 7.56
CA ASP A 46 23.42 22.50 8.21
C ASP A 46 22.55 21.60 9.09
N ALA A 47 22.23 22.05 10.31
CA ALA A 47 21.41 21.28 11.25
C ALA A 47 19.95 21.18 10.81
N VAL A 48 19.37 22.25 10.26
CA VAL A 48 17.99 22.27 9.76
C VAL A 48 17.86 21.38 8.54
N LEU A 49 18.83 21.39 7.63
CA LEU A 49 18.81 20.50 6.45
C LEU A 49 18.92 19.02 6.83
N ARG A 50 19.61 18.69 7.93
CA ARG A 50 19.66 17.32 8.47
C ARG A 50 18.31 16.85 9.02
N ASP A 51 17.57 17.72 9.71
CA ASP A 51 16.23 17.38 10.18
C ASP A 51 15.28 17.11 9.00
N ILE A 52 15.34 17.94 7.95
CA ILE A 52 14.58 17.72 6.72
C ILE A 52 14.99 16.39 6.06
N ALA A 53 16.29 16.06 6.02
CA ALA A 53 16.76 14.78 5.47
C ALA A 53 16.14 13.56 6.18
N VAL A 54 15.94 13.64 7.50
CA VAL A 54 15.25 12.60 8.28
C VAL A 54 13.77 12.49 7.90
N GLU A 55 13.11 13.62 7.68
CA GLU A 55 11.72 13.64 7.20
C GLU A 55 11.59 13.02 5.80
N GLU A 56 12.51 13.34 4.89
CA GLU A 56 12.56 12.77 3.53
C GLU A 56 12.79 11.25 3.55
N ASP A 57 13.68 10.76 4.41
CA ASP A 57 13.87 9.32 4.62
C ASP A 57 12.59 8.63 5.16
N SER A 58 11.90 9.29 6.09
CA SER A 58 10.61 8.80 6.61
C SER A 58 9.55 8.75 5.51
N ALA A 59 9.45 9.80 4.69
CA ALA A 59 8.52 9.88 3.57
C ALA A 59 8.82 8.77 2.54
N ALA A 60 10.09 8.60 2.16
CA ALA A 60 10.54 7.54 1.26
C ALA A 60 10.11 6.15 1.74
N LYS A 61 10.29 5.86 3.03
CA LYS A 61 9.91 4.58 3.64
C LYS A 61 8.40 4.36 3.63
N ARG A 62 7.60 5.39 3.95
CA ARG A 62 6.13 5.32 3.91
C ARG A 62 5.61 5.07 2.49
N LEU A 63 6.17 5.76 1.50
CA LEU A 63 5.82 5.58 0.09
C LEU A 63 6.19 4.18 -0.40
N ALA A 64 7.34 3.64 0.00
CA ALA A 64 7.69 2.25 -0.28
C ALA A 64 6.70 1.26 0.35
N ALA A 65 6.25 1.50 1.58
CA ALA A 65 5.24 0.67 2.22
C ALA A 65 3.89 0.71 1.46
N ILE A 66 3.45 1.89 1.04
CA ILE A 66 2.22 2.06 0.23
C ILE A 66 2.34 1.28 -1.08
N LYS A 67 3.48 1.36 -1.76
CA LYS A 67 3.76 0.60 -2.97
C LYS A 67 3.58 -0.91 -2.74
N GLU A 68 4.19 -1.46 -1.69
CA GLU A 68 4.07 -2.88 -1.36
C GLU A 68 2.63 -3.28 -0.96
N MET A 69 1.90 -2.39 -0.28
CA MET A 69 0.48 -2.60 0.01
C MET A 69 -0.37 -2.70 -1.26
N CYS A 70 -0.13 -1.83 -2.24
CA CYS A 70 -0.81 -1.86 -3.53
C CYS A 70 -0.50 -3.14 -4.32
N LEU A 71 0.76 -3.60 -4.32
CA LEU A 71 1.16 -4.88 -4.92
C LEU A 71 0.43 -6.05 -4.27
N ALA A 72 0.43 -6.12 -2.93
CA ALA A 72 -0.25 -7.18 -2.20
C ALA A 72 -1.77 -7.19 -2.46
N ALA A 73 -2.40 -6.01 -2.54
CA ALA A 73 -3.81 -5.89 -2.87
C ALA A 73 -4.11 -6.34 -4.32
N CYS A 74 -3.26 -5.98 -5.28
CA CYS A 74 -3.38 -6.47 -6.66
C CYS A 74 -3.30 -8.00 -6.73
N GLN A 75 -2.35 -8.60 -6.02
CA GLN A 75 -2.21 -10.07 -5.97
C GLN A 75 -3.46 -10.74 -5.39
N ARG A 76 -4.02 -10.20 -4.30
CA ARG A 76 -5.26 -10.73 -3.72
C ARG A 76 -6.44 -10.64 -4.69
N ILE A 77 -6.51 -9.58 -5.49
CA ILE A 77 -7.52 -9.45 -6.54
C ILE A 77 -7.31 -10.50 -7.63
N ASP A 78 -6.07 -10.71 -8.08
CA ASP A 78 -5.74 -11.76 -9.06
C ASP A 78 -6.13 -13.15 -8.54
N ASP A 79 -5.80 -13.46 -7.29
CA ASP A 79 -6.15 -14.73 -6.65
C ASP A 79 -7.67 -14.92 -6.56
N PHE A 80 -8.41 -13.84 -6.28
CA PHE A 80 -9.88 -13.88 -6.24
C PHE A 80 -10.48 -14.13 -7.63
N LEU A 81 -10.01 -13.41 -8.65
CA LEU A 81 -10.48 -13.54 -10.04
C LEU A 81 -10.14 -14.91 -10.64
N GLN A 82 -9.03 -15.53 -10.22
CA GLN A 82 -8.63 -16.87 -10.66
C GLN A 82 -9.31 -17.99 -9.86
N GLY A 83 -10.15 -17.66 -8.88
CA GLY A 83 -10.83 -18.64 -8.02
C GLY A 83 -9.91 -19.32 -7.00
N HIS A 84 -8.72 -18.77 -6.75
CA HIS A 84 -7.76 -19.27 -5.77
C HIS A 84 -8.11 -18.87 -4.33
N VAL A 85 -8.93 -17.83 -4.13
CA VAL A 85 -9.40 -17.38 -2.80
C VAL A 85 -10.92 -17.37 -2.73
N ARG A 86 -11.49 -18.03 -1.72
CA ARG A 86 -12.93 -17.93 -1.41
C ARG A 86 -13.22 -16.71 -0.51
N PRO A 87 -14.29 -15.94 -0.77
CA PRO A 87 -14.62 -14.73 -0.01
C PRO A 87 -14.75 -14.94 1.50
N GLU A 88 -15.12 -16.15 1.93
CA GLU A 88 -15.29 -16.55 3.34
C GLU A 88 -13.97 -16.49 4.15
N ALA A 89 -12.81 -16.63 3.50
CA ALA A 89 -11.50 -16.62 4.17
C ALA A 89 -11.00 -15.21 4.51
N VAL A 90 -11.51 -14.16 3.85
CA VAL A 90 -11.04 -12.77 4.05
C VAL A 90 -11.59 -12.17 5.35
N ALA A 91 -12.77 -12.61 5.81
CA ALA A 91 -13.42 -12.10 7.02
C ALA A 91 -12.77 -12.54 8.33
N VAL A 92 -11.89 -13.55 8.31
CA VAL A 92 -11.32 -14.15 9.53
C VAL A 92 -10.01 -13.46 9.97
N GLY A 93 -9.43 -12.60 9.14
CA GLY A 93 -8.11 -11.98 9.38
C GLY A 93 -8.07 -10.72 10.25
N GLU A 94 -9.20 -10.12 10.60
CA GLU A 94 -9.26 -8.85 11.36
C GLU A 94 -10.00 -9.00 12.71
N GLY A 95 -9.99 -10.20 13.28
CA GLY A 95 -10.40 -10.44 14.66
C GLY A 95 -9.27 -10.09 15.62
N ARG A 96 -9.29 -8.87 16.16
CA ARG A 96 -8.52 -8.45 17.34
C ARG A 96 -8.32 -9.61 18.32
N GLN A 97 -7.06 -9.96 18.55
CA GLN A 97 -6.67 -10.69 19.75
C GLN A 97 -6.95 -9.77 20.94
N GLU A 98 -8.10 -9.94 21.58
CA GLU A 98 -8.44 -9.32 22.85
C GLU A 98 -7.31 -9.63 23.84
N ARG A 99 -6.62 -8.57 24.28
CA ARG A 99 -5.74 -8.67 25.44
C ARG A 99 -6.63 -9.00 26.64
N ALA A 100 -6.45 -10.20 27.19
CA ALA A 100 -7.04 -10.58 28.46
C ALA A 100 -6.58 -9.62 29.58
N PRO A 101 -7.42 -9.34 30.59
CA PRO A 101 -7.02 -8.49 31.69
C PRO A 101 -5.96 -9.20 32.54
N VAL A 102 -4.92 -8.45 32.90
CA VAL A 102 -3.95 -8.85 33.92
C VAL A 102 -4.70 -8.83 35.25
N HIS A 103 -4.80 -9.98 35.91
CA HIS A 103 -5.18 -10.08 37.31
C HIS A 103 -3.95 -10.07 38.20
#